data_AF-A0A2U3KUL5-F1
#
_entry.id   AF-A0A2U3KUL5-F1
#
_cell.length_a   1.000
_cell.length_b   1.000
_cell.length_c   1.000
_cell.angle_alpha   90.00
_cell.angle_beta   90.00
_cell.angle_gamma   90.00
#
_symmetry.space_group_name_H-M   'P 1'
#
loop_
_entity.id
_entity.type
_entity.pdbx_description
1 polymer ?
#
loop_
_entity_poly.entity_id
_entity_poly.type
_entity_poly.pdbx_seq_one_letter_code
_entity_poly.pdbx_strand_id
1 'polypeptide(L)'
;MLNSHESTDTLTCPKCGHVQPESEECSRCGLIFRKHQAGFAGDLGAGRIVIYDGVKEKKQMLLVFLALLLAFVLYMEVRSSRGLTYPPGILIKSEPQMVLIKDPKPWKVGKKVIFPMVEFWLQGRVLCSERYDDDPLSDICPIDIGLGWGPMSDQSIIDQLDIVQANRKLEYSVSDQDHPPPSYASLWEYVKNVHTLPASGDIKKKVCSVRTGDLIELRGCLVAIQENGQWTYVSSLKKEVGLDHTTCLIFWVTQFERLDIKSHNSDN
;
A
#
# COMPACT_ATOMS: atom_id res chain seq x y z
N MET A 1 21.68 43.05 -74.82
CA MET A 1 20.21 43.21 -74.97
C MET A 1 19.56 42.04 -74.26
N LEU A 2 18.68 42.37 -73.31
CA LEU A 2 17.89 41.42 -72.52
C LEU A 2 16.99 40.58 -73.43
N ASN A 3 16.87 39.29 -73.13
CA ASN A 3 15.65 38.51 -73.34
C ASN A 3 15.67 37.34 -72.36
N SER A 4 15.06 37.58 -71.20
CA SER A 4 14.68 36.58 -70.20
C SER A 4 13.54 35.74 -70.77
N HIS A 5 13.81 34.48 -71.09
CA HIS A 5 12.74 33.50 -71.24
C HIS A 5 12.27 33.09 -69.84
N GLU A 6 11.20 33.74 -69.36
CA GLU A 6 10.37 33.26 -68.25
C GLU A 6 9.78 31.89 -68.63
N SER A 7 10.28 30.82 -68.02
CA SER A 7 9.55 29.56 -67.97
C SER A 7 8.38 29.76 -67.01
N THR A 8 7.19 30.01 -67.53
CA THR A 8 5.97 30.01 -66.71
C THR A 8 5.64 28.57 -66.36
N ASP A 9 6.25 28.05 -65.30
CA ASP A 9 5.90 26.75 -64.75
C ASP A 9 4.42 26.80 -64.33
N THR A 10 3.64 25.87 -64.88
CA THR A 10 2.20 25.73 -64.59
C THR A 10 1.98 24.49 -63.75
N LEU A 11 1.10 24.58 -62.75
CA LEU A 11 0.69 23.46 -61.92
C LEU A 11 -0.77 23.08 -62.17
N THR A 12 -1.09 21.81 -61.96
CA THR A 12 -2.47 21.29 -62.04
C THR A 12 -2.98 21.01 -60.63
N CYS A 13 -4.12 21.60 -60.25
CA CYS A 13 -4.70 21.41 -58.93
C CYS A 13 -5.15 19.95 -58.71
N PRO A 14 -4.67 19.25 -57.66
CA PRO A 14 -5.01 17.84 -57.43
C PRO A 14 -6.46 17.62 -56.99
N LYS A 15 -7.14 18.67 -56.51
CA LYS A 15 -8.53 18.59 -56.07
C LYS A 15 -9.54 18.75 -57.20
N CYS A 16 -9.26 19.61 -58.19
CA CYS A 16 -10.23 19.96 -59.23
C CYS A 16 -9.70 19.92 -60.68
N GLY A 17 -8.43 19.60 -60.87
CA GLY A 17 -7.80 19.48 -62.20
C GLY A 17 -7.57 20.80 -62.94
N HIS A 18 -7.79 21.95 -62.31
CA HIS A 18 -7.56 23.26 -62.94
C HIS A 18 -6.06 23.52 -63.10
N VAL A 19 -5.64 23.94 -64.30
CA VAL A 19 -4.25 24.30 -64.64
C VAL A 19 -4.09 25.80 -64.52
N GLN A 20 -3.08 26.24 -63.78
CA GLN A 20 -2.79 27.64 -63.51
C GLN A 20 -1.27 27.85 -63.37
N PRO A 21 -0.76 29.09 -63.49
CA PRO A 21 0.62 29.41 -63.11
C PRO A 21 0.89 29.01 -61.65
N GLU A 22 2.15 28.73 -61.31
CA GLU A 22 2.50 28.45 -59.91
C GLU A 22 2.01 29.56 -58.97
N SER A 23 1.27 29.15 -57.95
CA SER A 23 0.74 30.04 -56.91
C SER A 23 0.58 29.26 -55.60
N GLU A 24 0.34 29.94 -54.49
CA GLU A 24 0.12 29.27 -53.20
C GLU A 24 -1.29 28.68 -53.06
N GLU A 25 -2.24 29.04 -53.93
CA GLU A 25 -3.64 28.64 -53.85
C GLU A 25 -4.30 28.44 -55.23
N CYS A 26 -5.14 27.40 -55.34
CA CYS A 26 -5.95 27.15 -56.53
C CYS A 26 -7.00 28.25 -56.74
N SER A 27 -6.91 29.00 -57.84
CA SER A 27 -7.82 30.10 -58.19
C SER A 27 -9.26 29.65 -58.39
N ARG A 28 -9.49 28.37 -58.65
CA ARG A 28 -10.82 27.80 -58.89
C ARG A 28 -11.50 27.25 -57.65
N CYS A 29 -10.75 26.59 -56.75
CA CYS A 29 -11.36 25.84 -55.65
C CYS A 29 -10.79 26.17 -54.26
N GLY A 30 -9.88 27.13 -54.17
CA GLY A 30 -9.31 27.63 -52.92
C GLY A 30 -8.40 26.65 -52.16
N LEU A 31 -7.80 25.67 -52.87
CA LEU A 31 -6.88 24.72 -52.25
C LEU A 31 -5.49 25.36 -52.09
N ILE A 32 -4.99 25.47 -50.86
CA ILE A 32 -3.64 26.00 -50.56
C ILE A 32 -2.59 24.89 -50.72
N PHE A 33 -1.62 25.07 -51.64
CA PHE A 33 -0.64 24.04 -52.02
C PHE A 33 0.43 23.76 -50.95
N ARG A 34 0.81 24.75 -50.13
CA ARG A 34 1.81 24.60 -49.06
C ARG A 34 1.47 23.50 -48.04
N LYS A 35 0.19 23.18 -47.83
CA LYS A 35 -0.24 22.10 -46.93
C LYS A 35 -0.15 20.69 -47.53
N HIS A 36 0.22 20.56 -48.80
CA HIS A 36 0.35 19.27 -49.50
C HIS A 36 1.77 18.96 -50.02
N GLN A 37 2.75 19.85 -49.83
CA GLN A 37 4.14 19.64 -50.28
C GLN A 37 5.03 18.85 -49.29
N ALA A 38 4.52 18.45 -48.13
CA ALA A 38 5.20 17.48 -47.27
C ALA A 38 5.06 16.06 -47.86
N GLY A 39 5.71 15.81 -48.99
CA GLY A 39 5.69 14.48 -49.62
C GLY A 39 6.01 14.41 -51.11
N PHE A 40 6.66 15.40 -51.73
CA PHE A 40 7.11 15.30 -53.12
C PHE A 40 8.63 15.46 -53.22
N ALA A 41 9.35 14.39 -52.85
CA ALA A 41 10.63 14.06 -53.45
C ALA A 41 10.38 12.84 -54.34
N GLY A 42 10.60 12.99 -55.64
CA GLY A 42 10.20 12.01 -56.65
C GLY A 42 10.94 10.69 -56.50
N ASP A 43 10.22 9.58 -56.72
CA ASP A 43 10.47 8.70 -57.87
C ASP A 43 9.24 7.79 -58.09
N LEU A 44 9.05 7.33 -59.31
CA LEU A 44 7.89 6.60 -59.82
C LEU A 44 7.64 5.26 -59.09
N GLY A 45 6.50 5.14 -58.42
CA GLY A 45 6.00 3.84 -57.97
C GLY A 45 4.81 4.00 -57.03
N ALA A 46 3.65 3.50 -57.45
CA ALA A 46 2.37 3.43 -56.73
C ALA A 46 2.48 3.49 -55.19
N GLY A 47 2.55 4.70 -54.63
CA GLY A 47 2.70 4.94 -53.20
C GLY A 47 1.35 4.83 -52.50
N ARG A 48 1.09 3.68 -51.88
CA ARG A 48 -0.02 3.50 -50.95
C ARG A 48 0.19 4.45 -49.76
N ILE A 49 -0.63 5.50 -49.64
CA ILE A 49 -0.62 6.41 -48.49
C ILE A 49 -1.01 5.58 -47.25
N VAL A 50 -0.05 5.28 -46.37
CA VAL A 50 -0.33 4.76 -45.03
C VAL A 50 -0.68 5.98 -44.17
N ILE A 51 -1.97 6.18 -43.91
CA ILE A 51 -2.40 7.14 -42.89
C ILE A 51 -2.03 6.52 -41.55
N TYR A 52 -0.95 7.00 -40.94
CA TYR A 52 -0.58 6.63 -39.58
C TYR A 52 -1.63 7.20 -38.62
N ASP A 53 -2.45 6.33 -38.05
CA ASP A 53 -3.44 6.69 -37.03
C ASP A 53 -2.71 6.92 -35.69
N GLY A 54 -2.15 8.12 -35.53
CA GLY A 54 -1.45 8.53 -34.31
C GLY A 54 -2.34 8.52 -33.06
N VAL A 55 -3.67 8.43 -33.21
CA VAL A 55 -4.59 8.25 -32.07
C VAL A 55 -4.56 6.79 -31.58
N LYS A 56 -4.48 5.82 -32.50
CA LYS A 56 -4.35 4.40 -32.18
C LYS A 56 -3.02 4.10 -31.48
N GLU A 57 -1.92 4.67 -31.96
CA GLU A 57 -0.60 4.50 -31.33
C GLU A 57 -0.55 5.15 -29.94
N LYS A 58 -1.10 6.36 -29.77
CA LYS A 58 -1.19 7.00 -28.43
C LYS A 58 -2.03 6.18 -27.45
N LYS A 59 -3.14 5.58 -27.89
CA LYS A 59 -3.95 4.67 -27.08
C LYS A 59 -3.19 3.39 -26.71
N GLN A 60 -2.45 2.80 -27.65
CA GLN A 60 -1.62 1.62 -27.40
C GLN A 60 -0.50 1.93 -26.40
N MET A 61 0.19 3.07 -26.55
CA MET A 61 1.23 3.51 -25.62
C MET A 61 0.68 3.78 -24.22
N LEU A 62 -0.52 4.37 -24.11
CA LEU A 62 -1.20 4.56 -22.83
C LEU A 62 -1.55 3.23 -22.16
N LEU A 63 -2.05 2.25 -22.92
CA LEU A 63 -2.37 0.91 -22.40
C LEU A 63 -1.12 0.18 -21.90
N VAL A 64 -0.01 0.26 -22.64
CA VAL A 64 1.28 -0.31 -22.20
C VAL A 64 1.76 0.38 -20.93
N PHE A 65 1.69 1.72 -20.86
CA PHE A 65 2.06 2.46 -19.66
C PHE A 65 1.21 2.06 -18.44
N LEU A 66 -0.12 1.96 -18.59
CA LEU A 66 -1.01 1.52 -17.52
C LEU A 66 -0.72 0.07 -17.08
N ALA A 67 -0.42 -0.82 -18.04
CA ALA A 67 -0.05 -2.21 -17.72
C ALA A 67 1.28 -2.29 -16.96
N LEU A 68 2.27 -1.49 -17.35
CA LEU A 68 3.55 -1.39 -16.63
C LEU A 68 3.38 -0.78 -15.24
N LEU A 69 2.53 0.24 -15.10
CA LEU A 69 2.18 0.83 -13.80
C LEU A 69 1.51 -0.20 -12.90
N LEU A 70 0.54 -0.96 -13.42
CA LEU A 70 -0.13 -2.04 -12.68
C LEU A 70 0.86 -3.13 -12.28
N ALA A 71 1.72 -3.59 -13.20
CA ALA A 71 2.74 -4.59 -12.91
C ALA A 71 3.74 -4.09 -11.86
N PHE A 72 4.11 -2.81 -11.90
CA PHE A 72 4.97 -2.18 -10.90
C PHE A 72 4.29 -2.11 -9.52
N VAL A 73 3.01 -1.71 -9.46
CA VAL A 73 2.22 -1.72 -8.21
C VAL A 73 2.13 -3.14 -7.65
N LEU A 74 1.76 -4.12 -8.46
CA LEU A 74 1.69 -5.53 -8.04
C LEU A 74 3.06 -6.07 -7.58
N TYR A 75 4.15 -5.71 -8.26
CA TYR A 75 5.49 -6.09 -7.85
C TYR A 75 5.87 -5.48 -6.50
N MET A 76 5.54 -4.20 -6.28
CA MET A 76 5.78 -3.51 -5.02
C MET A 76 4.94 -4.10 -3.88
N GLU A 77 3.68 -4.47 -4.16
CA GLU A 77 2.79 -5.18 -3.25
C GLU A 77 3.43 -6.49 -2.80
N VAL A 78 3.75 -7.39 -3.75
CA VAL A 78 4.35 -8.70 -3.46
C VAL A 78 5.68 -8.57 -2.72
N ARG A 79 6.52 -7.61 -3.10
CA ARG A 79 7.80 -7.36 -2.42
C ARG A 79 7.59 -6.85 -0.99
N SER A 80 6.59 -6.01 -0.77
CA SER A 80 6.23 -5.50 0.56
C SER A 80 5.63 -6.59 1.44
N SER A 81 4.89 -7.53 0.84
CA SER A 81 4.26 -8.67 1.53
C SER A 81 5.23 -9.82 1.84
N ARG A 82 6.46 -9.82 1.28
CA ARG A 82 7.47 -10.82 1.66
C ARG A 82 7.93 -10.54 3.09
N GLY A 83 7.30 -11.24 4.03
CA GLY A 83 7.67 -11.21 5.43
C GLY A 83 9.11 -11.68 5.67
N LEU A 84 9.67 -11.24 6.78
CA LEU A 84 10.97 -11.71 7.28
C LEU A 84 10.78 -13.11 7.88
N THR A 85 11.48 -14.09 7.31
CA THR A 85 11.52 -15.46 7.83
C THR A 85 12.74 -15.67 8.70
N TYR A 86 12.61 -16.45 9.76
CA TYR A 86 13.67 -16.73 10.72
C TYR A 86 13.88 -18.24 10.85
N PRO A 87 15.08 -18.70 11.25
CA PRO A 87 15.25 -20.08 11.68
C PRO A 87 14.28 -20.44 12.82
N PRO A 88 13.81 -21.70 12.90
CA PRO A 88 13.04 -22.19 14.03
C PRO A 88 13.71 -21.92 15.39
N GLY A 89 12.91 -21.75 16.44
CA GLY A 89 13.39 -21.60 17.82
C GLY A 89 13.81 -20.19 18.26
N ILE A 90 13.67 -19.17 17.41
CA ILE A 90 13.77 -17.77 17.85
C ILE A 90 12.48 -17.40 18.57
N LEU A 91 12.57 -17.29 19.89
CA LEU A 91 11.44 -17.00 20.78
C LEU A 91 11.60 -15.64 21.45
N ILE A 92 10.53 -14.85 21.43
CA ILE A 92 10.36 -13.69 22.30
C ILE A 92 9.77 -14.20 23.61
N LYS A 93 10.59 -14.32 24.63
CA LYS A 93 10.18 -14.90 25.93
C LYS A 93 9.48 -13.90 26.85
N SER A 94 9.61 -12.60 26.59
CA SER A 94 9.01 -11.57 27.43
C SER A 94 7.49 -11.59 27.30
N GLU A 95 6.80 -11.79 28.41
CA GLU A 95 5.35 -11.65 28.48
C GLU A 95 4.95 -10.17 28.41
N PRO A 96 3.81 -9.82 27.77
CA PRO A 96 3.23 -8.49 27.86
C PRO A 96 3.03 -8.08 29.32
N GLN A 97 3.33 -6.84 29.61
CA GLN A 97 3.25 -6.32 30.97
C GLN A 97 2.25 -5.18 31.04
N MET A 98 1.55 -5.10 32.17
CA MET A 98 0.44 -4.18 32.40
C MET A 98 0.53 -3.58 33.81
N VAL A 99 0.47 -2.25 33.90
CA VAL A 99 0.41 -1.51 35.17
C VAL A 99 -0.75 -0.53 35.15
N LEU A 100 -1.69 -0.66 36.10
CA LEU A 100 -2.85 0.22 36.19
C LEU A 100 -2.44 1.67 36.46
N ILE A 101 -3.00 2.61 35.69
CA ILE A 101 -2.80 4.05 35.89
C ILE A 101 -3.76 4.55 36.95
N LYS A 102 -3.24 5.13 38.03
CA LYS A 102 -4.05 5.62 39.16
C LYS A 102 -4.75 6.95 38.88
N ASP A 103 -4.10 7.84 38.15
CA ASP A 103 -4.61 9.17 37.80
C ASP A 103 -4.52 9.39 36.29
N PRO A 104 -5.45 8.80 35.52
CA PRO A 104 -5.41 8.88 34.08
C PRO A 104 -5.74 10.30 33.62
N LYS A 105 -4.94 10.84 32.70
CA LYS A 105 -5.15 12.16 32.10
C LYS A 105 -5.72 12.00 30.69
N PRO A 106 -7.04 12.19 30.49
CA PRO A 106 -7.62 12.04 29.17
C PRO A 106 -7.22 13.20 28.26
N TRP A 107 -7.18 12.94 26.95
CA TRP A 107 -6.93 13.97 25.94
C TRP A 107 -7.91 13.86 24.78
N LYS A 108 -8.03 14.92 23.99
CA LYS A 108 -8.93 14.97 22.83
C LYS A 108 -8.16 14.77 21.53
N VAL A 109 -8.75 13.99 20.62
CA VAL A 109 -8.32 13.86 19.22
C VAL A 109 -9.56 14.02 18.35
N GLY A 110 -9.69 15.18 17.68
CA GLY A 110 -10.91 15.53 16.95
C GLY A 110 -12.14 15.54 17.87
N LYS A 111 -13.14 14.70 17.54
CA LYS A 111 -14.38 14.53 18.33
C LYS A 111 -14.27 13.44 19.41
N LYS A 112 -13.16 12.71 19.46
CA LYS A 112 -12.94 11.58 20.36
C LYS A 112 -12.14 12.02 21.60
N VAL A 113 -12.46 11.44 22.74
CA VAL A 113 -11.73 11.60 24.01
C VAL A 113 -11.06 10.28 24.34
N ILE A 114 -9.74 10.29 24.51
CA ILE A 114 -8.94 9.11 24.79
C ILE A 114 -8.62 9.07 26.30
N PHE A 115 -8.88 7.94 26.92
CA PHE A 115 -8.66 7.67 28.34
C PHE A 115 -7.56 6.63 28.48
N PRO A 116 -6.36 6.99 28.96
CA PRO A 116 -5.32 6.02 29.25
C PRO A 116 -5.73 5.18 30.47
N MET A 117 -5.66 3.85 30.37
CA MET A 117 -6.11 2.95 31.45
C MET A 117 -4.94 2.23 32.11
N VAL A 118 -4.04 1.69 31.30
CA VAL A 118 -2.98 0.78 31.75
C VAL A 118 -1.72 1.11 30.97
N GLU A 119 -0.60 1.34 31.66
CA GLU A 119 0.71 1.35 31.03
C GLU A 119 1.02 -0.05 30.52
N PHE A 120 1.41 -0.13 29.26
CA PHE A 120 1.55 -1.39 28.55
C PHE A 120 2.82 -1.42 27.72
N TRP A 121 3.51 -2.54 27.78
CA TRP A 121 4.64 -2.84 26.93
C TRP A 121 4.66 -4.30 26.51
N LEU A 122 5.03 -4.53 25.26
CA LEU A 122 5.05 -5.83 24.62
C LEU A 122 6.19 -5.86 23.61
N GLN A 123 6.97 -6.94 23.65
CA GLN A 123 7.81 -7.35 22.54
C GLN A 123 7.09 -8.48 21.80
N GLY A 124 7.14 -8.46 20.48
CA GLY A 124 6.44 -9.46 19.67
C GLY A 124 6.97 -9.52 18.25
N ARG A 125 6.72 -10.66 17.61
CA ARG A 125 6.88 -10.84 16.18
C ARG A 125 5.60 -10.38 15.50
N VAL A 126 5.74 -9.54 14.48
CA VAL A 126 4.61 -9.15 13.62
C VAL A 126 4.19 -10.36 12.80
N LEU A 127 2.97 -10.85 13.03
CA LEU A 127 2.38 -11.97 12.29
C LEU A 127 1.68 -11.48 11.02
N CYS A 128 0.99 -10.36 11.15
CA CYS A 128 0.27 -9.68 10.10
C CYS A 128 0.10 -8.21 10.49
N SER A 129 -0.18 -7.36 9.50
CA SER A 129 -0.52 -5.96 9.73
C SER A 129 -1.45 -5.50 8.62
N GLU A 130 -2.51 -4.78 8.97
CA GLU A 130 -3.48 -4.25 8.02
C GLU A 130 -3.65 -2.75 8.23
N ARG A 131 -3.62 -1.98 7.14
CA ARG A 131 -3.78 -0.53 7.18
C ARG A 131 -5.21 -0.17 6.84
N TYR A 132 -5.72 0.84 7.52
CA TYR A 132 -7.10 1.28 7.35
C TYR A 132 -7.11 2.77 7.13
N ASP A 133 -7.78 3.19 6.07
CA ASP A 133 -7.94 4.60 5.72
C ASP A 133 -9.43 5.01 5.68
N ASP A 134 -10.36 4.05 5.70
CA ASP A 134 -11.80 4.30 5.46
C ASP A 134 -12.71 3.58 6.47
N ASP A 135 -12.58 3.91 7.76
CA ASP A 135 -13.54 3.53 8.79
C ASP A 135 -13.53 4.50 9.99
N PRO A 136 -14.54 4.51 10.88
CA PRO A 136 -14.62 5.49 11.98
C PRO A 136 -13.43 5.49 12.96
N LEU A 137 -12.69 4.39 13.05
CA LEU A 137 -11.51 4.24 13.90
C LEU A 137 -10.21 4.58 13.16
N SER A 138 -10.18 4.55 11.81
CA SER A 138 -8.96 4.79 11.01
C SER A 138 -8.33 6.16 11.22
N ASP A 139 -9.15 7.17 11.52
CA ASP A 139 -8.71 8.53 11.87
C ASP A 139 -7.65 8.57 12.99
N ILE A 140 -7.75 7.61 13.93
CA ILE A 140 -6.91 7.56 15.12
C ILE A 140 -6.06 6.27 15.19
N CYS A 141 -6.60 5.13 14.74
CA CYS A 141 -5.87 3.88 14.61
C CYS A 141 -5.72 3.50 13.12
N PRO A 142 -4.72 4.05 12.41
CA PRO A 142 -4.55 3.84 10.96
C PRO A 142 -4.00 2.46 10.60
N ILE A 143 -3.56 1.68 11.59
CA ILE A 143 -3.00 0.34 11.38
C ILE A 143 -3.34 -0.57 12.53
N ASP A 144 -3.66 -1.82 12.20
CA ASP A 144 -3.72 -2.91 13.15
C ASP A 144 -2.51 -3.81 12.97
N ILE A 145 -2.00 -4.36 14.08
CA ILE A 145 -0.83 -5.24 14.08
C ILE A 145 -1.17 -6.51 14.86
N GLY A 146 -1.03 -7.66 14.20
CA GLY A 146 -1.03 -8.96 14.84
C GLY A 146 0.33 -9.25 15.45
N LEU A 147 0.42 -9.35 16.77
CA LEU A 147 1.68 -9.62 17.47
C LEU A 147 1.64 -10.97 18.17
N GLY A 148 2.66 -11.78 17.92
CA GLY A 148 2.90 -13.06 18.59
C GLY A 148 4.16 -13.02 19.47
N TRP A 149 4.08 -13.60 20.66
CA TRP A 149 5.24 -13.86 21.54
C TRP A 149 5.26 -15.33 21.95
N GLY A 150 6.25 -15.77 22.73
CA GLY A 150 6.36 -17.17 23.15
C GLY A 150 6.30 -18.13 21.94
N PRO A 151 5.49 -19.21 21.98
CA PRO A 151 5.30 -20.12 20.85
C PRO A 151 4.85 -19.44 19.55
N MET A 152 4.03 -18.38 19.63
CA MET A 152 3.57 -17.60 18.48
C MET A 152 4.63 -16.64 17.93
N SER A 153 5.87 -16.71 18.42
CA SER A 153 7.04 -16.09 17.79
C SER A 153 7.97 -17.10 17.12
N ASP A 154 7.70 -18.40 17.20
CA ASP A 154 8.50 -19.44 16.55
C ASP A 154 8.10 -19.60 15.08
N GLN A 155 9.07 -19.54 14.17
CA GLN A 155 8.82 -19.75 12.75
C GLN A 155 8.21 -21.13 12.47
N SER A 156 8.65 -22.18 13.17
CA SER A 156 8.16 -23.54 12.94
C SER A 156 6.68 -23.71 13.27
N ILE A 157 6.15 -22.91 14.20
CA ILE A 157 4.71 -22.88 14.51
C ILE A 157 3.99 -22.00 13.50
N ILE A 158 4.51 -20.81 13.22
CA ILE A 158 3.88 -19.85 12.29
C ILE A 158 3.74 -20.45 10.88
N ASP A 159 4.72 -21.22 10.41
CA ASP A 159 4.69 -21.88 9.09
C ASP A 159 3.58 -22.94 8.96
N GLN A 160 2.96 -23.36 10.06
CA GLN A 160 1.83 -24.30 10.09
C GLN A 160 0.47 -23.58 10.19
N LEU A 161 0.46 -22.24 10.21
CA LEU A 161 -0.73 -21.43 10.40
C LEU A 161 -1.00 -20.51 9.22
N ASP A 162 -2.27 -20.43 8.83
CA ASP A 162 -2.78 -19.37 7.98
C ASP A 162 -3.27 -18.25 8.88
N ILE A 163 -2.56 -17.12 8.92
CA ILE A 163 -2.88 -15.96 9.75
C ILE A 163 -3.33 -14.80 8.87
N VAL A 164 -4.54 -14.32 9.10
CA VAL A 164 -5.16 -13.25 8.31
C VAL A 164 -5.63 -12.13 9.23
N GLN A 165 -5.52 -10.90 8.76
CA GLN A 165 -6.08 -9.74 9.44
C GLN A 165 -6.96 -8.97 8.48
N ALA A 166 -8.24 -8.81 8.83
CA ALA A 166 -9.22 -8.10 8.02
C ALA A 166 -10.35 -7.60 8.91
N ASN A 167 -11.06 -6.55 8.47
CA ASN A 167 -12.22 -6.00 9.18
C ASN A 167 -11.95 -5.73 10.67
N ARG A 168 -10.74 -5.22 10.99
CA ARG A 168 -10.28 -4.95 12.36
C ARG A 168 -10.18 -6.19 13.25
N LYS A 169 -9.97 -7.38 12.66
CA LYS A 169 -9.82 -8.64 13.39
C LYS A 169 -8.61 -9.42 12.90
N LEU A 170 -8.01 -10.17 13.82
CA LEU A 170 -7.03 -11.20 13.51
C LEU A 170 -7.72 -12.56 13.62
N GLU A 171 -7.57 -13.37 12.58
CA GLU A 171 -8.03 -14.75 12.53
C GLU A 171 -6.85 -15.64 12.17
N TYR A 172 -6.82 -16.85 12.71
CA TYR A 172 -5.84 -17.84 12.30
C TYR A 172 -6.44 -19.24 12.28
N SER A 173 -5.95 -20.06 11.36
CA SER A 173 -6.31 -21.47 11.21
C SER A 173 -5.07 -22.31 10.97
N VAL A 174 -5.19 -23.61 11.19
CA VAL A 174 -4.15 -24.58 10.81
C VAL A 174 -4.16 -24.76 9.29
N SER A 175 -2.97 -24.71 8.67
CA SER A 175 -2.81 -24.92 7.23
C SER A 175 -3.04 -26.37 6.80
N ASP A 176 -2.66 -27.35 7.65
CA ASP A 176 -2.99 -28.77 7.50
C ASP A 176 -3.81 -29.28 8.70
N GLN A 177 -5.11 -29.43 8.50
CA GLN A 177 -6.06 -29.82 9.56
C GLN A 177 -5.79 -31.23 10.13
N ASP A 178 -5.12 -32.11 9.37
CA ASP A 178 -4.77 -33.45 9.85
C ASP A 178 -3.53 -33.44 10.75
N HIS A 179 -2.72 -32.37 10.69
CA HIS A 179 -1.47 -32.21 11.44
C HIS A 179 -1.39 -30.83 12.10
N PRO A 180 -2.24 -30.53 13.10
CA PRO A 180 -2.16 -29.26 13.81
C PRO A 180 -0.86 -29.12 14.59
N PRO A 181 -0.34 -27.88 14.74
CA PRO A 181 0.85 -27.66 15.54
C PRO A 181 0.59 -28.10 17.00
N PRO A 182 1.63 -28.54 17.71
CA PRO A 182 1.52 -28.89 19.11
C PRO A 182 0.88 -27.75 19.92
N SER A 183 -0.08 -28.10 20.78
CA SER A 183 -0.78 -27.14 21.64
C SER A 183 -1.50 -26.01 20.89
N TYR A 184 -1.97 -26.26 19.66
CA TYR A 184 -2.76 -25.30 18.87
C TYR A 184 -3.85 -24.58 19.70
N ALA A 185 -4.56 -25.34 20.53
CA ALA A 185 -5.64 -24.85 21.39
C ALA A 185 -5.19 -23.86 22.49
N SER A 186 -3.90 -23.66 22.74
CA SER A 186 -3.38 -22.64 23.67
C SER A 186 -2.61 -21.52 22.97
N LEU A 187 -2.39 -21.59 21.65
CA LEU A 187 -1.64 -20.58 20.91
C LEU A 187 -2.29 -19.19 20.95
N TRP A 188 -3.62 -19.14 21.12
CA TRP A 188 -4.39 -17.90 21.23
C TRP A 188 -4.00 -17.05 22.45
N GLU A 189 -3.38 -17.65 23.47
CA GLU A 189 -2.86 -16.92 24.65
C GLU A 189 -1.64 -16.05 24.32
N TYR A 190 -0.97 -16.36 23.21
CA TYR A 190 0.32 -15.80 22.82
C TYR A 190 0.25 -14.88 21.60
N VAL A 191 -0.97 -14.50 21.21
CA VAL A 191 -1.22 -13.58 20.10
C VAL A 191 -2.12 -12.44 20.56
N LYS A 192 -1.92 -11.23 20.01
CA LYS A 192 -2.82 -10.09 20.19
C LYS A 192 -3.04 -9.36 18.87
N ASN A 193 -4.31 -8.99 18.62
CA ASN A 193 -4.65 -7.98 17.64
C ASN A 193 -4.57 -6.59 18.28
N VAL A 194 -3.75 -5.71 17.72
CA VAL A 194 -3.46 -4.39 18.29
C VAL A 194 -3.92 -3.29 17.34
N HIS A 195 -5.00 -2.59 17.70
CA HIS A 195 -5.40 -1.33 17.10
C HIS A 195 -4.45 -0.22 17.55
N THR A 196 -3.60 0.24 16.63
CA THR A 196 -2.46 1.08 16.99
C THR A 196 -2.80 2.55 16.86
N LEU A 197 -2.84 3.27 17.98
CA LEU A 197 -2.99 4.73 18.07
C LEU A 197 -1.61 5.39 18.21
N PRO A 198 -1.03 5.97 17.16
CA PRO A 198 0.33 6.53 17.23
C PRO A 198 0.34 7.85 18.02
N ALA A 199 1.27 8.02 18.97
CA ALA A 199 1.38 9.25 19.75
C ALA A 199 1.89 10.47 18.97
N SER A 200 2.56 10.23 17.83
CA SER A 200 3.12 11.29 16.98
C SER A 200 3.20 10.87 15.53
N GLY A 201 3.43 11.83 14.62
CA GLY A 201 3.67 11.55 13.21
C GLY A 201 4.88 10.65 12.97
N ASP A 202 5.91 10.73 13.81
CA ASP A 202 7.09 9.87 13.69
C ASP A 202 6.81 8.44 14.17
N ILE A 203 6.04 8.27 15.25
CA ILE A 203 5.56 6.94 15.64
C ILE A 203 4.67 6.36 14.55
N LYS A 204 3.77 7.17 13.96
CA LYS A 204 2.90 6.74 12.84
C LYS A 204 3.74 6.19 11.68
N LYS A 205 4.78 6.90 11.25
CA LYS A 205 5.69 6.43 10.18
C LYS A 205 6.34 5.09 10.55
N LYS A 206 6.82 4.94 11.78
CA LYS A 206 7.47 3.71 12.26
C LYS A 206 6.50 2.53 12.30
N VAL A 207 5.35 2.67 12.96
CA VAL A 207 4.36 1.58 13.05
C VAL A 207 3.77 1.23 11.69
N CYS A 208 3.53 2.21 10.81
CA CYS A 208 3.08 1.91 9.45
C CYS A 208 4.17 1.23 8.61
N SER A 209 5.45 1.33 8.97
CA SER A 209 6.55 0.68 8.25
C SER A 209 6.84 -0.76 8.67
N VAL A 210 6.08 -1.30 9.63
CA VAL A 210 6.23 -2.70 10.05
C VAL A 210 5.97 -3.65 8.89
N ARG A 211 6.63 -4.80 8.95
CA ARG A 211 6.46 -5.90 8.01
C ARG A 211 6.20 -7.18 8.79
N THR A 212 5.46 -8.11 8.19
CA THR A 212 5.38 -9.48 8.71
C THR A 212 6.78 -10.02 8.99
N GLY A 213 6.96 -10.63 10.15
CA GLY A 213 8.22 -11.13 10.66
C GLY A 213 9.09 -10.11 11.41
N ASP A 214 8.79 -8.81 11.37
CA ASP A 214 9.54 -7.86 12.20
C ASP A 214 9.45 -8.26 13.68
N LEU A 215 10.59 -8.26 14.37
CA LEU A 215 10.62 -8.33 15.83
C LEU A 215 10.55 -6.88 16.32
N ILE A 216 9.54 -6.54 17.11
CA ILE A 216 9.33 -5.16 17.56
C ILE A 216 9.05 -5.10 19.05
N GLU A 217 9.34 -3.93 19.63
CA GLU A 217 8.88 -3.52 20.94
C GLU A 217 7.98 -2.30 20.81
N LEU A 218 6.83 -2.37 21.46
CA LEU A 218 5.87 -1.28 21.57
C LEU A 218 5.69 -0.91 23.04
N ARG A 219 5.71 0.40 23.34
CA ARG A 219 5.38 0.93 24.67
C ARG A 219 4.39 2.07 24.60
N GLY A 220 3.61 2.22 25.67
CA GLY A 220 2.67 3.33 25.87
C GLY A 220 1.53 2.94 26.80
N CYS A 221 0.29 3.20 26.42
CA CYS A 221 -0.87 2.86 27.24
C CYS A 221 -1.98 2.16 26.46
N LEU A 222 -2.63 1.17 27.06
CA LEU A 222 -3.95 0.70 26.61
C LEU A 222 -4.99 1.77 26.95
N VAL A 223 -5.90 2.03 26.02
CA VAL A 223 -6.84 3.15 26.12
C VAL A 223 -8.30 2.73 25.96
N ALA A 224 -9.20 3.54 26.50
CA ALA A 224 -10.61 3.56 26.12
C ALA A 224 -10.92 4.88 25.40
N ILE A 225 -11.93 4.86 24.55
CA ILE A 225 -12.27 5.95 23.64
C ILE A 225 -13.75 6.28 23.82
N GLN A 226 -14.01 7.56 24.11
CA GLN A 226 -15.34 8.12 24.05
C GLN A 226 -15.54 8.94 22.79
N GLU A 227 -16.72 8.82 22.19
CA GLU A 227 -17.18 9.71 21.12
C GLU A 227 -18.57 10.24 21.50
N ASN A 228 -18.75 11.57 21.44
CA ASN A 228 -19.99 12.23 21.85
C ASN A 228 -20.47 11.86 23.27
N GLY A 229 -19.54 11.60 24.20
CA GLY A 229 -19.83 11.24 25.59
C GLY A 229 -20.29 9.79 25.80
N GLN A 230 -20.20 8.93 24.78
CA GLN A 230 -20.46 7.49 24.87
C GLN A 230 -19.16 6.71 24.73
N TRP A 231 -19.00 5.62 25.50
CA TRP A 231 -17.87 4.71 25.35
C TRP A 231 -18.03 3.89 24.07
N THR A 232 -17.28 4.22 23.03
CA THR A 232 -17.38 3.58 21.72
C THR A 232 -16.42 2.40 21.59
N TYR A 233 -15.20 2.55 22.13
CA TYR A 233 -14.18 1.50 22.07
C TYR A 233 -13.46 1.40 23.42
N VAL A 234 -13.24 0.18 23.90
CA VAL A 234 -12.55 -0.07 25.17
C VAL A 234 -11.52 -1.17 24.93
N SER A 235 -10.25 -0.88 25.20
CA SER A 235 -9.21 -1.90 25.08
C SER A 235 -9.47 -3.06 26.03
N SER A 236 -9.29 -4.29 25.54
CA SER A 236 -9.28 -5.45 26.41
C SER A 236 -8.08 -5.42 27.35
N LEU A 237 -8.28 -5.80 28.61
CA LEU A 237 -7.21 -6.03 29.60
C LEU A 237 -7.01 -7.53 29.87
N LYS A 238 -7.71 -8.40 29.13
CA LYS A 238 -7.58 -9.84 29.26
C LYS A 238 -6.28 -10.31 28.65
N LYS A 239 -5.59 -11.22 29.34
CA LYS A 239 -4.42 -11.93 28.81
C LYS A 239 -4.78 -12.78 27.59
N GLU A 240 -6.01 -13.28 27.60
CA GLU A 240 -6.65 -14.19 26.66
C GLU A 240 -7.26 -13.47 25.43
N VAL A 241 -7.10 -14.00 24.21
CA VAL A 241 -7.81 -13.58 22.99
C VAL A 241 -8.99 -14.51 22.69
N GLY A 242 -10.21 -13.99 22.77
CA GLY A 242 -11.39 -14.63 22.19
C GLY A 242 -11.64 -14.12 20.77
N LEU A 243 -12.36 -14.89 19.96
CA LEU A 243 -12.74 -14.54 18.57
C LEU A 243 -13.75 -13.38 18.46
N ASP A 244 -14.08 -12.73 19.57
CA ASP A 244 -15.01 -11.61 19.62
C ASP A 244 -14.27 -10.26 19.52
N HIS A 245 -15.01 -9.21 19.17
CA HIS A 245 -14.50 -7.85 19.01
C HIS A 245 -14.00 -7.22 20.33
N THR A 246 -14.19 -7.89 21.48
CA THR A 246 -13.96 -7.34 22.83
C THR A 246 -12.59 -7.70 23.40
N THR A 247 -11.81 -8.50 22.68
CA THR A 247 -10.49 -9.01 23.12
C THR A 247 -9.30 -8.28 22.49
N CYS A 248 -9.56 -7.35 21.58
CA CYS A 248 -8.54 -6.58 20.88
C CYS A 248 -7.95 -5.50 21.79
N LEU A 249 -6.67 -5.19 21.58
CA LEU A 249 -5.98 -4.11 22.28
C LEU A 249 -6.15 -2.80 21.50
N ILE A 250 -6.44 -1.71 22.21
CA ILE A 250 -6.37 -0.36 21.65
C ILE A 250 -5.20 0.31 22.33
N PHE A 251 -4.11 0.47 21.59
CA PHE A 251 -2.81 0.79 22.15
C PHE A 251 -2.36 2.16 21.67
N TRP A 252 -2.31 3.12 22.60
CA TRP A 252 -1.61 4.38 22.39
C TRP A 252 -0.10 4.15 22.47
N VAL A 253 0.55 4.11 21.31
CA VAL A 253 1.98 3.80 21.19
C VAL A 253 2.78 5.09 21.26
N THR A 254 3.62 5.21 22.28
CA THR A 254 4.52 6.34 22.50
C THR A 254 5.96 6.02 22.12
N GLN A 255 6.34 4.74 22.15
CA GLN A 255 7.66 4.27 21.75
C GLN A 255 7.55 3.05 20.84
N PHE A 256 8.43 3.00 19.86
CA PHE A 256 8.57 1.92 18.90
C PHE A 256 10.04 1.62 18.69
N GLU A 257 10.40 0.36 18.79
CA GLU A 257 11.72 -0.16 18.46
C GLU A 257 11.59 -1.41 17.59
N ARG A 258 12.44 -1.52 16.57
CA ARG A 258 12.61 -2.77 15.81
C ARG A 258 13.82 -3.47 16.42
N LEU A 259 13.61 -4.70 16.89
CA LEU A 259 14.60 -5.51 17.58
C LEU A 259 15.45 -6.27 16.56
N ASP A 260 16.75 -6.38 16.82
CA ASP A 260 17.66 -7.23 16.06
C ASP A 260 17.89 -8.55 16.80
N ILE A 261 18.03 -9.67 16.08
CA ILE A 261 18.25 -11.01 16.66
C ILE A 261 19.47 -11.02 17.62
N LYS A 262 20.47 -10.17 17.38
CA LYS A 262 21.68 -10.09 18.20
C LYS A 262 21.43 -9.56 19.62
N SER A 263 20.44 -8.69 19.84
CA SER A 263 20.16 -8.10 21.15
C SER A 263 19.28 -8.97 22.05
N HIS A 264 18.69 -10.05 21.52
CA HIS A 264 17.82 -10.95 22.30
C HIS A 264 18.52 -12.19 22.85
N ASN A 265 19.72 -12.52 22.35
CA ASN A 265 20.51 -13.63 22.87
C ASN A 265 21.48 -13.23 24.00
N SER A 266 21.59 -11.93 24.32
CA SER A 266 22.53 -11.42 25.33
C SER A 266 21.99 -11.41 26.77
N ASP A 267 20.71 -11.71 26.98
CA ASP A 267 20.08 -11.73 28.31
C ASP A 267 19.82 -13.17 28.78
N ASN A 268 20.82 -14.04 28.64
CA ASN A 268 20.86 -15.41 29.19
C ASN A 268 21.91 -15.50 30.31
#